data_AF-A0A9C6SFW9-F1
#
_entry.id   AF-A0A9C6SFW9-F1
#
_cell.length_a   1.000
_cell.length_b   1.000
_cell.length_c   1.000
_cell.angle_alpha   90.00
_cell.angle_beta   90.00
_cell.angle_gamma   90.00
#
_symmetry.space_group_name_H-M   'P 1'
#
loop_
_entity.id
_entity.type
_entity.pdbx_description
1 polymer ?
#
loop_
_entity_poly.entity_id
_entity_poly.type
_entity_poly.pdbx_seq_one_letter_code
_entity_poly.pdbx_strand_id
1 'polypeptide(L)'
;MDCTIRIWDIPSSNLIDIFRVPEACTSLSFSPTGEFLATIHVCNLGIYLWSNRTLYSHISLKGVNKDDPIPTIGLPGSIIEVTDINEDELTEPELDYVSPAQLQEDLITMSGLPHSRWQNLLNIDIIKKKNKPKEPPKASESAPFFLPTIPSLELKFDLSGVKDTEVNKKLIIHPDY
;
A
#
# COMPACT_ATOMS: atom_id res chain seq x y z
N MET A 1 -42.79 5.56 6.41
CA MET A 1 -41.47 5.65 5.74
C MET A 1 -40.78 4.32 5.94
N ASP A 2 -40.09 3.83 4.91
CA ASP A 2 -39.40 2.53 4.89
C ASP A 2 -38.07 2.54 5.65
N CYS A 3 -37.65 3.70 6.18
CA CYS A 3 -36.44 3.88 7.02
C CYS A 3 -35.16 3.28 6.43
N THR A 4 -35.09 3.09 5.11
CA THR A 4 -33.91 2.59 4.41
C THR A 4 -33.19 3.70 3.69
N ILE A 5 -31.87 3.72 3.81
CA ILE A 5 -30.98 4.54 2.98
C ILE A 5 -30.36 3.61 1.94
N ARG A 6 -30.39 4.02 0.68
CA ARG A 6 -29.93 3.22 -0.47
C ARG A 6 -28.88 4.00 -1.24
N ILE A 7 -27.78 3.33 -1.57
CA ILE A 7 -26.70 3.88 -2.37
C ILE A 7 -26.71 3.18 -3.72
N TRP A 8 -26.77 3.99 -4.77
CA TRP A 8 -26.85 3.52 -6.15
C TRP A 8 -25.62 3.95 -6.93
N ASP A 9 -25.07 3.04 -7.71
CA ASP A 9 -24.12 3.38 -8.76
C ASP A 9 -24.90 3.78 -10.02
N ILE A 10 -24.74 5.02 -10.45
CA ILE A 10 -25.44 5.56 -11.63
C ILE A 10 -24.90 4.93 -12.93
N PRO A 11 -23.57 4.93 -13.21
CA PRO A 11 -23.04 4.33 -14.44
C PRO A 11 -23.36 2.83 -14.56
N SER A 12 -23.28 2.06 -13.48
CA SER A 12 -23.59 0.62 -13.53
C SER A 12 -25.08 0.30 -13.34
N SER A 13 -25.91 1.28 -12.98
CA SER A 13 -27.34 1.12 -12.65
C SER A 13 -27.59 0.05 -11.56
N ASN A 14 -26.66 -0.14 -10.63
CA ASN A 14 -26.72 -1.17 -9.60
C ASN A 14 -26.89 -0.54 -8.21
N LEU A 15 -27.67 -1.22 -7.35
CA LEU A 15 -27.77 -0.86 -5.93
C LEU A 15 -26.50 -1.38 -5.23
N ILE A 16 -25.60 -0.50 -4.82
CA ILE A 16 -24.32 -0.89 -4.18
C ILE A 16 -24.55 -1.28 -2.72
N ASP A 17 -25.40 -0.52 -2.02
CA ASP A 17 -25.59 -0.72 -0.59
C ASP A 17 -26.98 -0.28 -0.14
N ILE A 18 -27.50 -0.97 0.86
CA ILE A 18 -28.78 -0.71 1.50
C ILE A 18 -28.67 -1.00 2.98
N PHE A 19 -28.98 -0.01 3.81
CA PHE A 19 -29.07 -0.20 5.25
C PHE A 19 -30.33 0.46 5.80
N ARG A 20 -30.84 -0.13 6.88
CA ARG A 20 -32.02 0.34 7.60
C ARG A 20 -31.60 1.06 8.87
N VAL A 21 -32.23 2.20 9.13
CA VAL A 21 -31.99 3.02 10.33
C VAL A 21 -33.22 2.94 11.24
N PRO A 22 -33.07 2.99 12.58
CA PRO A 22 -34.20 2.96 13.52
C PRO A 22 -35.23 4.06 13.27
N GLU A 23 -34.76 5.28 13.01
CA GLU A 23 -35.59 6.45 12.73
C GLU A 23 -35.52 6.80 11.23
N ALA A 24 -36.66 7.20 10.65
CA ALA A 24 -36.70 7.56 9.23
C ALA A 24 -35.86 8.82 8.96
N CYS A 25 -35.04 8.80 7.91
CA CYS A 25 -34.29 9.97 7.47
C CYS A 25 -35.23 10.98 6.78
N THR A 26 -35.20 12.24 7.20
CA THR A 26 -35.99 13.33 6.61
C THR A 26 -35.22 14.13 5.57
N SER A 27 -33.91 14.32 5.78
CA SER A 27 -33.02 15.07 4.89
C SER A 27 -31.63 14.46 4.90
N LEU A 28 -30.98 14.51 3.73
CA LEU A 28 -29.68 13.92 3.44
C LEU A 28 -28.86 14.93 2.64
N SER A 29 -27.59 15.12 2.99
CA SER A 29 -26.67 16.01 2.28
C SER A 29 -25.25 15.44 2.26
N PHE A 30 -24.65 15.38 1.08
CA PHE A 30 -23.25 14.98 0.93
C PHE A 30 -22.32 16.19 1.07
N SER A 31 -21.15 15.97 1.69
CA SER A 31 -20.05 16.93 1.64
C SER A 31 -19.62 17.13 0.17
N PRO A 32 -19.31 18.36 -0.26
CA PRO A 32 -18.72 18.63 -1.57
C PRO A 32 -17.39 17.87 -1.80
N THR A 33 -16.68 17.50 -0.73
CA THR A 33 -15.44 16.71 -0.79
C THR A 33 -15.69 15.20 -0.89
N GLY A 34 -16.92 14.72 -0.66
CA GLY A 34 -17.25 13.29 -0.67
C GLY A 34 -16.82 12.52 0.60
N GLU A 35 -16.25 13.21 1.59
CA GLU A 35 -15.72 12.59 2.83
C GLU A 35 -16.84 12.23 3.81
N PHE A 36 -17.87 13.07 3.88
CA PHE A 36 -18.93 12.95 4.88
C PHE A 36 -20.32 12.97 4.25
N LEU A 37 -21.22 12.20 4.86
CA LEU A 37 -22.65 12.24 4.61
C LEU A 37 -23.35 12.74 5.87
N ALA A 38 -24.14 13.81 5.75
CA ALA A 38 -24.95 14.34 6.83
C ALA A 38 -26.41 13.87 6.67
N THR A 39 -26.98 13.34 7.75
CA THR A 39 -28.35 12.82 7.78
C THR A 39 -29.11 13.39 8.97
N ILE A 40 -30.41 13.65 8.78
CA ILE A 40 -31.32 14.13 9.83
C ILE A 40 -32.47 13.14 9.91
N HIS A 41 -32.85 12.76 11.13
CA HIS A 41 -33.86 11.74 11.39
C HIS A 41 -35.11 12.30 12.06
N VAL A 42 -36.24 11.61 11.89
CA VAL A 42 -37.50 11.95 12.55
C VAL A 42 -37.35 11.86 14.06
N CYS A 43 -37.88 12.86 14.78
CA CYS A 43 -37.84 12.94 16.26
C CYS A 43 -36.43 13.08 16.88
N ASN A 44 -35.42 13.38 16.07
CA ASN A 44 -34.09 13.70 16.54
C ASN A 44 -33.74 15.18 16.34
N LEU A 45 -33.15 15.80 17.35
CA LEU A 45 -32.69 17.20 17.27
C LEU A 45 -31.27 17.31 16.67
N GLY A 46 -30.51 16.21 16.69
CA GLY A 46 -29.13 16.16 16.20
C GLY A 46 -29.01 15.91 14.69
N ILE A 47 -27.84 16.25 14.16
CA ILE A 47 -27.40 15.85 12.82
C ILE A 47 -26.43 14.69 12.99
N TYR A 48 -26.61 13.64 12.19
CA TYR A 48 -25.75 12.47 12.18
C TYR A 48 -24.78 12.55 11.01
N LEU A 49 -23.51 12.32 11.30
CA LEU A 49 -22.43 12.37 10.34
C LEU A 49 -21.87 10.97 10.10
N TRP A 50 -21.83 10.55 8.84
CA TRP A 50 -21.24 9.29 8.41
C TRP A 50 -19.95 9.59 7.65
N SER A 51 -18.89 8.86 7.95
CA SER A 51 -17.64 8.91 7.19
C SER A 51 -17.66 7.92 6.04
N ASN A 52 -17.22 8.35 4.86
CA ASN A 52 -17.17 7.48 3.70
C ASN A 52 -15.91 6.58 3.74
N ARG A 53 -16.11 5.27 3.88
CA ARG A 53 -15.02 4.27 3.90
C ARG A 53 -14.31 4.11 2.56
N THR A 54 -14.97 4.43 1.44
CA THR A 54 -14.39 4.27 0.09
C THR A 54 -13.15 5.14 -0.11
N LEU A 55 -12.94 6.19 0.71
CA LEU A 55 -11.74 7.04 0.63
C LEU A 55 -10.51 6.43 1.30
N TYR A 56 -10.71 5.56 2.30
CA TYR A 56 -9.63 5.05 3.13
C TYR A 56 -9.37 3.55 2.92
N SER A 57 -10.34 2.82 2.38
CA SER A 57 -10.24 1.39 2.09
C SER A 57 -10.77 1.07 0.70
N HIS A 58 -10.17 0.08 0.05
CA HIS A 58 -10.74 -0.50 -1.17
C HIS A 58 -11.99 -1.28 -0.80
N ILE A 59 -13.15 -0.89 -1.31
CA ILE A 59 -14.42 -1.58 -1.09
C ILE A 59 -15.00 -1.99 -2.43
N SER A 60 -15.40 -3.25 -2.53
CA SER A 60 -15.94 -3.81 -3.77
C SER A 60 -17.36 -3.31 -3.99
N LEU A 61 -17.60 -2.57 -5.08
CA LEU A 61 -18.89 -1.95 -5.43
C LEU A 61 -19.83 -2.92 -6.16
N LYS A 62 -19.97 -4.15 -5.64
CA LYS A 62 -20.88 -5.14 -6.21
C LYS A 62 -22.33 -4.78 -5.89
N GLY A 63 -23.23 -5.06 -6.83
CA GLY A 63 -24.66 -4.87 -6.61
C GLY A 63 -25.22 -5.82 -5.55
N VAL A 64 -25.96 -5.31 -4.59
CA VAL A 64 -26.68 -6.08 -3.57
C VAL A 64 -27.76 -6.95 -4.24
N ASN A 65 -27.85 -8.23 -3.88
CA ASN A 65 -28.92 -9.09 -4.35
C ASN A 65 -30.24 -8.75 -3.65
N LYS A 66 -31.36 -8.89 -4.36
CA LYS A 66 -32.69 -8.57 -3.81
C LYS A 66 -33.12 -9.46 -2.65
N ASP A 67 -32.46 -10.61 -2.48
CA ASP A 67 -32.79 -11.63 -1.49
C ASP A 67 -31.97 -11.50 -0.19
N ASP A 68 -30.97 -10.61 -0.15
CA ASP A 68 -30.13 -10.41 1.03
C ASP A 68 -30.87 -9.62 2.13
N PRO A 69 -30.74 -10.02 3.40
CA PRO A 69 -31.37 -9.31 4.51
C PRO A 69 -30.74 -7.92 4.69
N ILE A 70 -31.59 -6.89 4.81
CA ILE A 70 -31.13 -5.51 4.98
C ILE A 70 -30.54 -5.33 6.39
N PRO A 71 -29.26 -4.98 6.54
CA PRO A 71 -28.66 -4.72 7.85
C PRO A 71 -29.32 -3.50 8.50
N THR A 72 -29.66 -3.61 9.78
CA THR A 72 -30.13 -2.48 10.57
C THR A 72 -28.95 -1.87 11.32
N ILE A 73 -28.59 -0.63 10.99
CA ILE A 73 -27.45 0.06 11.59
C ILE A 73 -27.94 1.07 12.63
N GLY A 74 -27.28 1.11 13.79
CA GLY A 74 -27.53 2.12 14.80
C GLY A 74 -27.19 3.52 14.31
N LEU A 75 -27.89 4.52 14.83
CA LEU A 75 -27.52 5.91 14.60
C LEU A 75 -26.14 6.20 15.24
N PRO A 76 -25.22 6.91 14.56
CA PRO A 76 -23.90 7.14 15.09
C PRO A 76 -23.99 8.01 16.35
N GLY A 77 -23.74 7.39 17.52
CA GLY A 77 -23.71 8.05 18.82
C GLY A 77 -22.31 8.54 19.17
N SER A 78 -22.21 9.43 20.16
CA SER A 78 -20.91 9.91 20.69
C SER A 78 -20.08 8.82 21.39
N ILE A 79 -20.60 7.60 21.49
CA ILE A 79 -19.93 6.47 22.11
C ILE A 79 -19.19 5.74 20.99
N ILE A 80 -17.87 5.73 21.06
CA ILE A 80 -17.01 4.91 20.22
C ILE A 80 -17.25 3.46 20.68
N GLU A 81 -18.35 2.87 20.23
CA GLU A 81 -18.45 1.42 20.22
C GLU A 81 -17.41 0.96 19.21
N VAL A 82 -16.36 0.33 19.72
CA VAL A 82 -15.41 -0.43 18.92
C VAL A 82 -16.21 -1.62 18.42
N THR A 83 -17.05 -1.40 17.41
CA THR A 83 -17.58 -2.50 16.62
C THR A 83 -16.34 -3.11 15.98
N ASP A 84 -15.93 -4.27 16.48
CA ASP A 84 -15.07 -5.23 15.78
C ASP A 84 -15.77 -5.61 14.48
N ILE A 85 -15.82 -4.67 13.54
CA ILE A 85 -16.19 -4.94 12.16
C ILE A 85 -14.98 -5.72 11.68
N ASN A 86 -15.11 -7.03 11.55
CA ASN A 86 -14.13 -7.88 10.86
C ASN A 86 -13.90 -7.26 9.48
N GLU A 87 -12.88 -6.42 9.34
CA GLU A 87 -12.53 -5.75 8.08
C GLU A 87 -12.12 -6.78 7.01
N ASP A 88 -11.81 -8.01 7.43
CA ASP A 88 -11.42 -9.13 6.59
C ASP A 88 -12.62 -9.86 5.94
N GLU A 89 -13.86 -9.67 6.40
CA GLU A 89 -15.01 -10.48 5.93
C GLU A 89 -15.78 -9.85 4.75
N LEU A 90 -15.52 -8.59 4.40
CA LEU A 90 -16.20 -7.87 3.30
C LEU A 90 -15.32 -7.66 2.05
N THR A 91 -14.07 -8.12 2.06
CA THR A 91 -13.13 -7.88 0.97
C THR A 91 -13.09 -9.09 0.04
N GLU A 92 -14.19 -9.39 -0.66
CA GLU A 92 -14.08 -10.21 -1.86
C GLU A 92 -13.25 -9.42 -2.89
N PRO A 93 -12.19 -10.00 -3.47
CA PRO A 93 -11.33 -9.29 -4.40
C PRO A 93 -12.16 -8.80 -5.59
N GLU A 94 -12.23 -7.49 -5.76
CA GLU A 94 -12.68 -6.91 -7.01
C GLU A 94 -11.77 -7.42 -8.13
N LEU A 95 -12.37 -7.73 -9.28
CA LEU A 95 -11.64 -8.16 -10.46
C LEU A 95 -10.99 -6.94 -11.10
N ASP A 96 -9.96 -6.38 -10.46
CA ASP A 96 -9.03 -5.49 -11.13
C ASP A 96 -8.54 -6.23 -12.37
N TYR A 97 -8.84 -5.67 -13.54
CA TYR A 97 -8.44 -6.29 -14.79
C TYR A 97 -6.92 -6.25 -14.90
N VAL A 98 -6.28 -7.35 -14.54
CA VAL A 98 -4.86 -7.56 -14.78
C VAL A 98 -4.70 -7.93 -16.25
N SER A 99 -4.12 -7.02 -17.02
CA SER A 99 -3.81 -7.29 -18.42
C SER A 99 -2.91 -8.52 -18.54
N PRO A 100 -3.18 -9.45 -19.45
CA PRO A 100 -2.28 -10.56 -19.75
C PRO A 100 -0.87 -10.08 -20.10
N ALA A 101 0.15 -10.90 -19.83
CA ALA A 101 1.55 -10.56 -20.12
C ALA A 101 1.81 -10.32 -21.62
N GLN A 102 1.05 -10.98 -22.50
CA GLN A 102 1.10 -10.80 -23.94
C GLN A 102 -0.31 -11.05 -24.50
N LEU A 103 -0.77 -10.17 -25.40
CA LEU A 103 -2.10 -10.27 -26.00
C LEU A 103 -2.14 -11.28 -27.17
N GLN A 104 -1.08 -11.36 -27.96
CA GLN A 104 -0.95 -12.27 -29.10
C GLN A 104 0.53 -12.46 -29.45
N GLU A 105 0.88 -13.61 -30.03
CA GLU A 105 2.25 -13.98 -30.39
C GLU A 105 2.89 -13.06 -31.45
N ASP A 106 2.09 -12.54 -32.39
CA ASP A 106 2.56 -11.64 -33.46
C ASP A 106 2.79 -10.18 -33.01
N LEU A 107 2.40 -9.83 -31.78
CA LEU A 107 2.56 -8.48 -31.24
C LEU A 107 3.86 -8.34 -30.46
N ILE A 108 4.61 -7.30 -30.78
CA ILE A 108 5.78 -6.89 -30.00
C ILE A 108 5.29 -6.35 -28.66
N THR A 109 5.66 -7.03 -27.58
CA THR A 109 5.33 -6.62 -26.21
C THR A 109 6.57 -6.07 -25.52
N MET A 110 6.44 -4.87 -24.95
CA MET A 110 7.49 -4.28 -24.13
C MET A 110 7.41 -4.83 -22.71
N SER A 111 8.55 -4.92 -22.04
CA SER A 111 8.63 -5.36 -20.65
C SER A 111 7.95 -4.39 -19.68
N GLY A 112 7.23 -4.92 -18.69
CA GLY A 112 6.51 -4.14 -17.66
C GLY A 112 7.38 -3.48 -16.59
N LEU A 113 8.69 -3.39 -16.79
CA LEU A 113 9.59 -2.71 -15.86
C LEU A 113 9.69 -1.21 -16.20
N PRO A 114 10.12 -0.36 -15.26
CA PRO A 114 10.31 1.05 -15.53
C PRO A 114 11.32 1.27 -16.66
N HIS A 115 10.99 2.20 -17.57
CA HIS A 115 11.84 2.53 -18.71
C HIS A 115 13.26 2.97 -18.30
N SER A 116 13.39 3.56 -17.11
CA SER A 116 14.68 3.92 -16.51
C SER A 116 15.64 2.75 -16.37
N ARG A 117 15.16 1.51 -16.24
CA ARG A 117 15.99 0.33 -16.06
C ARG A 117 16.87 0.07 -17.29
N TRP A 118 16.32 0.09 -18.51
CA TRP A 118 17.09 -0.15 -19.73
C TRP A 118 17.89 1.07 -20.17
N GLN A 119 17.37 2.28 -19.94
CA GLN A 119 18.13 3.50 -20.18
C GLN A 119 19.37 3.58 -19.27
N ASN A 120 19.26 3.11 -18.02
CA ASN A 120 20.39 3.03 -17.10
C ASN A 120 21.38 1.94 -17.54
N LEU A 121 20.91 0.77 -17.97
CA LEU A 121 21.78 -0.28 -18.51
C LEU A 121 22.63 0.21 -19.69
N LEU A 122 22.05 1.00 -20.60
CA LEU A 122 22.78 1.58 -21.73
C LEU A 122 23.90 2.53 -21.28
N ASN A 123 23.65 3.32 -20.23
CA ASN A 123 24.55 4.38 -19.75
C ASN A 123 25.22 4.07 -18.41
N ILE A 124 25.33 2.78 -18.06
CA ILE A 124 25.68 2.36 -16.70
C ILE A 124 27.07 2.86 -16.29
N ASP A 125 27.99 2.96 -17.23
CA ASP A 125 29.35 3.43 -16.97
C ASP A 125 29.41 4.92 -16.64
N ILE A 126 28.61 5.73 -17.33
CA ILE A 126 28.50 7.17 -17.11
C ILE A 126 27.83 7.40 -15.74
N ILE A 127 26.77 6.65 -15.45
CA ILE A 127 26.04 6.73 -14.18
C ILE A 127 26.94 6.29 -13.02
N LYS A 128 27.69 5.18 -13.16
CA LYS A 128 28.66 4.74 -12.15
C LYS A 128 29.76 5.77 -11.93
N LYS A 129 30.32 6.38 -12.98
CA LYS A 129 31.35 7.43 -12.85
C LYS A 129 30.82 8.66 -12.12
N LYS A 130 29.59 9.11 -12.43
CA LYS A 130 28.94 10.23 -11.75
C LYS A 130 28.60 9.92 -10.30
N ASN A 131 28.18 8.70 -10.01
CA ASN A 131 27.80 8.26 -8.66
C ASN A 131 29.00 7.91 -7.77
N LYS A 132 30.23 7.89 -8.31
CA LYS A 132 31.43 7.71 -7.48
C LYS A 132 31.52 8.88 -6.47
N PRO A 133 31.76 8.60 -5.18
CA PRO A 133 31.96 9.64 -4.19
C PRO A 133 33.19 10.48 -4.55
N LYS A 134 33.13 11.78 -4.24
CA LYS A 134 34.22 12.74 -4.55
C LYS A 134 35.50 12.44 -3.78
N GLU A 135 35.36 11.99 -2.53
CA GLU A 135 36.47 11.50 -1.74
C GLU A 135 36.34 9.97 -1.66
N PRO A 136 37.37 9.20 -2.08
CA PRO A 136 37.32 7.76 -1.94
C PRO A 136 37.22 7.40 -0.46
N PRO A 137 36.40 6.41 -0.07
CA PRO A 137 36.39 5.93 1.30
C PRO A 137 37.81 5.49 1.67
N LYS A 138 38.31 5.92 2.83
CA LYS A 138 39.62 5.52 3.35
C LYS A 138 39.64 4.01 3.52
N ALA A 139 40.25 3.29 2.58
CA ALA A 139 40.45 1.86 2.69
C ALA A 139 41.39 1.60 3.88
N SER A 140 40.96 0.78 4.83
CA SER A 140 41.80 0.36 5.95
C SER A 140 42.93 -0.54 5.45
N GLU A 141 44.12 -0.43 6.05
CA GLU A 141 45.30 -1.23 5.66
C GLU A 141 45.13 -2.73 5.90
N SER A 142 44.11 -3.14 6.67
CA SER A 142 43.82 -4.54 7.04
C SER A 142 42.40 -4.96 6.65
N ALA A 143 41.91 -4.52 5.49
CA ALA A 143 40.64 -5.01 4.97
C ALA A 143 40.78 -6.49 4.52
N PRO A 144 39.86 -7.39 4.91
CA PRO A 144 39.90 -8.78 4.46
C PRO A 144 39.67 -8.85 2.95
N PHE A 145 40.39 -9.73 2.26
CA PHE A 145 40.27 -9.94 0.81
C PHE A 145 38.84 -10.36 0.40
N PHE A 146 38.18 -11.16 1.25
CA PHE A 146 36.76 -11.48 1.11
C PHE A 146 35.99 -10.77 2.20
N LEU A 147 35.00 -9.96 1.82
CA LEU A 147 34.02 -9.44 2.77
C LEU A 147 33.18 -10.61 3.27
N PRO A 148 33.18 -10.91 4.59
CA PRO A 148 32.36 -12.00 5.12
C PRO A 148 30.89 -11.63 4.94
N THR A 149 30.10 -12.61 4.52
CA THR A 149 28.65 -12.44 4.30
C THR A 149 27.89 -13.20 5.37
N ILE A 150 26.84 -12.58 5.89
CA ILE A 150 25.90 -13.26 6.78
C ILE A 150 24.89 -13.98 5.89
N PRO A 151 24.67 -15.30 6.07
CA PRO A 151 23.61 -16.00 5.34
C PRO A 151 22.25 -15.44 5.78
N SER A 152 21.65 -14.59 4.94
CA SER A 152 20.34 -13.97 5.15
C SER A 152 19.68 -13.69 3.79
N LEU A 153 18.35 -13.48 3.78
CA LEU A 153 17.57 -13.16 2.58
C LEU A 153 18.04 -11.85 1.91
N GLU A 154 18.58 -10.93 2.70
CA GLU A 154 19.25 -9.71 2.23
C GLU A 154 20.76 -9.87 2.40
N LEU A 155 21.52 -9.58 1.34
CA LEU A 155 22.97 -9.59 1.38
C LEU A 155 23.49 -8.53 2.37
N LYS A 156 23.88 -8.97 3.57
CA LYS A 156 24.51 -8.13 4.61
C LYS A 156 25.93 -8.64 4.86
N PHE A 157 26.87 -7.70 4.87
CA PHE A 157 28.27 -7.98 5.19
C PHE A 157 28.48 -7.94 6.70
N ASP A 158 29.24 -8.90 7.23
CA ASP A 158 29.63 -8.92 8.64
C ASP A 158 30.85 -8.00 8.86
N LEU A 159 30.66 -6.87 9.54
CA LEU A 159 31.73 -5.91 9.81
C LEU A 159 32.28 -6.03 11.25
N SER A 160 31.85 -7.04 12.01
CA SER A 160 32.20 -7.19 13.42
C SER A 160 33.67 -7.59 13.67
N GLY A 161 34.36 -8.11 12.65
CA GLY A 161 35.76 -8.56 12.72
C GLY A 161 36.83 -7.49 12.50
N VAL A 162 36.49 -6.27 12.10
CA VAL A 162 37.47 -5.20 11.81
C VAL A 162 37.86 -4.51 13.13
N LYS A 163 38.88 -5.03 13.81
CA LYS A 163 39.59 -4.31 14.88
C LYS A 163 40.72 -3.50 14.26
N ASP A 164 40.77 -2.20 14.53
CA ASP A 164 41.93 -1.35 14.23
C ASP A 164 43.17 -1.88 14.97
N THR A 165 43.99 -2.69 14.30
CA THR A 165 45.24 -3.21 14.86
C THR A 165 46.44 -2.42 14.35
N GLU A 166 46.78 -1.34 15.05
CA GLU A 166 48.09 -0.66 14.93
C GLU A 166 49.27 -1.48 15.50
N VAL A 167 49.07 -2.75 15.89
CA VAL A 167 50.08 -3.53 16.61
C VAL A 167 50.36 -4.86 15.91
N ASN A 168 51.14 -4.84 14.83
CA ASN A 168 52.14 -5.88 14.48
C ASN A 168 52.78 -5.63 13.10
N LYS A 169 53.66 -4.64 12.99
CA LYS A 169 54.69 -4.63 11.94
C LYS A 169 55.88 -5.46 12.42
N LYS A 170 55.83 -6.78 12.25
CA LYS A 170 57.04 -7.62 12.26
C LYS A 170 57.59 -7.69 10.84
N LEU A 171 58.58 -6.83 10.58
CA LEU A 171 59.43 -6.87 9.39
C LEU A 171 60.13 -8.24 9.34
N ILE A 172 59.82 -9.04 8.32
CA ILE A 172 60.61 -10.21 7.96
C ILE A 172 61.55 -9.76 6.84
N ILE A 173 62.82 -9.55 7.19
CA ILE A 173 63.90 -9.30 6.23
C ILE A 173 64.43 -10.68 5.83
N HIS A 174 64.49 -10.96 4.52
CA HIS A 174 65.15 -12.15 3.99
C HIS A 174 66.67 -11.98 4.06
N PRO A 175 67.45 -13.00 4.47
CA PRO A 175 68.90 -12.94 4.42
C PRO A 175 69.39 -13.13 2.98
N ASP A 176 70.21 -12.20 2.51
CA ASP A 176 70.89 -12.26 1.22
C ASP A 176 71.88 -13.44 1.18
N TYR A 177 71.73 -14.31 0.18
CA TYR A 177 72.82 -15.03 -0.49
C TYR A 177 72.37 -15.47 -1.89
#